data_AF-A0A2V5HPA4-F1
#
_entry.id   AF-A0A2V5HPA4-F1
#
_cell.length_a   1.000
_cell.length_b   1.000
_cell.length_c   1.000
_cell.angle_alpha   90.00
_cell.angle_beta   90.00
_cell.angle_gamma   90.00
#
_symmetry.space_group_name_H-M   'P 1'
#
loop_
_entity.id
_entity.type
_entity.pdbx_description
1 polymer ?
#
loop_
_entity_poly.entity_id
_entity_poly.type
_entity_poly.pdbx_seq_one_letter_code
_entity_poly.pdbx_strand_id
1 'polypeptide(L)'
;MAWGWDDSNEAHRQVYNGEQHHEAKFSHELLAGAASFEGMKLFEDHQRKEGKPVSHAFAKELLAGIVGSQIDRLAETKGMDEVDKIRAKKHAQENAHQMYEEHYERGHGAPEYDPRLPPHPHFRDEGRFPDQGRW
;
A
#
# COMPACT_ATOMS: atom_id res chain seq x y z
N MET A 1 -15.44 3.74 -2.47
CA MET A 1 -14.27 3.89 -3.36
C MET A 1 -13.07 3.91 -2.43
N ALA A 2 -12.05 3.07 -2.65
CA ALA A 2 -10.92 2.99 -1.73
C ALA A 2 -9.75 3.85 -2.23
N TRP A 3 -9.66 5.09 -1.75
CA TRP A 3 -8.64 6.06 -2.16
C TRP A 3 -7.99 6.74 -0.96
N GLY A 4 -6.66 6.91 -1.00
CA GLY A 4 -5.90 7.49 0.10
C GLY A 4 -5.74 6.55 1.29
N TRP A 5 -5.11 7.07 2.34
CA TRP A 5 -4.62 6.29 3.47
C TRP A 5 -5.70 5.58 4.29
N ASP A 6 -6.76 6.29 4.70
CA ASP A 6 -7.85 5.75 5.52
C ASP A 6 -8.60 4.62 4.80
N ASP A 7 -9.10 4.90 3.59
CA ASP A 7 -9.90 3.93 2.84
C ASP A 7 -9.07 2.70 2.43
N SER A 8 -7.78 2.88 2.12
CA SER A 8 -6.89 1.78 1.73
C SER A 8 -6.55 0.89 2.92
N ASN A 9 -6.40 1.47 4.11
CA ASN A 9 -6.26 0.72 5.36
C ASN A 9 -7.53 -0.08 5.69
N GLU A 10 -8.71 0.51 5.52
CA GLU A 10 -9.97 -0.21 5.69
C GLU A 10 -10.10 -1.36 4.67
N ALA A 11 -9.84 -1.07 3.40
CA ALA A 11 -9.86 -2.07 2.34
C ALA A 11 -8.90 -3.24 2.62
N HIS A 12 -7.70 -2.92 3.10
CA HIS A 12 -6.70 -3.91 3.49
C HIS A 12 -7.22 -4.85 4.59
N ARG A 13 -7.79 -4.30 5.66
CA ARG A 13 -8.37 -5.09 6.75
C ARG A 13 -9.49 -6.02 6.27
N GLN A 14 -10.37 -5.53 5.40
CA GLN A 14 -11.45 -6.35 4.84
C GLN A 14 -10.92 -7.51 3.99
N VAL A 15 -9.89 -7.27 3.16
CA VAL A 15 -9.40 -8.24 2.18
C VAL A 15 -8.39 -9.24 2.77
N TYR A 16 -7.49 -8.77 3.64
CA TYR A 16 -6.39 -9.55 4.21
C TYR A 16 -6.67 -10.09 5.61
N ASN A 17 -7.38 -9.33 6.46
CA ASN A 17 -7.67 -9.75 7.84
C ASN A 17 -9.04 -10.45 7.97
N GLY A 18 -9.83 -10.46 6.88
CA GLY A 18 -11.08 -11.22 6.82
C GLY A 18 -12.21 -10.65 7.66
N GLU A 19 -12.18 -9.33 7.94
CA GLU A 19 -13.19 -8.65 8.77
C GLU A 19 -14.60 -8.61 8.11
N GLN A 20 -14.74 -9.07 6.86
CA GLN A 20 -16.04 -9.28 6.23
C GLN A 20 -16.43 -10.77 6.15
N HIS A 21 -17.58 -11.09 6.75
CA HIS A 21 -18.21 -12.42 6.77
C HIS A 21 -19.16 -12.69 5.58
N HIS A 22 -19.12 -11.91 4.50
CA HIS A 22 -20.08 -12.02 3.40
C HIS A 22 -19.46 -12.61 2.12
N GLU A 23 -20.12 -13.62 1.52
CA GLU A 23 -19.75 -14.31 0.27
C GLU A 23 -19.82 -13.44 -1.01
N ALA A 24 -19.83 -12.11 -0.88
CA ALA A 24 -19.89 -11.21 -2.03
C ALA A 24 -18.51 -11.09 -2.70
N LYS A 25 -18.48 -11.09 -4.03
CA LYS A 25 -17.26 -10.78 -4.80
C LYS A 25 -16.75 -9.38 -4.40
N PHE A 26 -15.47 -9.27 -4.11
CA PHE A 26 -14.84 -7.98 -3.85
C PHE A 26 -14.77 -7.13 -5.13
N SER A 27 -14.99 -5.82 -5.02
CA SER A 27 -14.85 -4.90 -6.16
C SER A 27 -13.37 -4.67 -6.50
N HIS A 28 -13.08 -4.31 -7.75
CA HIS A 28 -11.71 -3.98 -8.17
C HIS A 28 -11.16 -2.77 -7.39
N GLU A 29 -12.00 -1.80 -7.01
CA GLU A 29 -11.60 -0.65 -6.19
C GLU A 29 -11.19 -1.10 -4.78
N LEU A 30 -11.96 -2.00 -4.15
CA LEU A 30 -11.63 -2.52 -2.82
C LEU A 30 -10.32 -3.29 -2.85
N LEU A 31 -10.14 -4.17 -3.84
CA LEU A 31 -8.91 -4.93 -4.01
C LEU A 31 -7.73 -4.01 -4.38
N ALA A 32 -7.97 -2.92 -5.12
CA ALA A 32 -6.98 -1.90 -5.41
C ALA A 32 -6.52 -1.15 -4.15
N GLY A 33 -7.46 -0.69 -3.32
CA GLY A 33 -7.15 -0.08 -2.03
C GLY A 33 -6.32 -1.02 -1.15
N ALA A 34 -6.78 -2.27 -1.00
CA ALA A 34 -6.07 -3.27 -0.22
C ALA A 34 -4.63 -3.54 -0.73
N ALA A 35 -4.47 -3.68 -2.05
CA ALA A 35 -3.16 -3.91 -2.66
C ALA A 35 -2.22 -2.70 -2.55
N SER A 36 -2.75 -1.49 -2.72
CA SER A 36 -1.96 -0.26 -2.56
C SER A 36 -1.42 -0.11 -1.13
N PHE A 37 -2.24 -0.37 -0.12
CA PHE A 37 -1.83 -0.32 1.28
C PHE A 37 -0.82 -1.42 1.64
N GLU A 38 -1.06 -2.68 1.24
CA GLU A 38 -0.08 -3.75 1.46
C GLU A 38 1.22 -3.46 0.72
N GLY A 39 1.15 -2.90 -0.49
CA GLY A 39 2.32 -2.49 -1.26
C GLY A 39 3.16 -1.43 -0.53
N MET A 40 2.51 -0.41 0.04
CA MET A 40 3.19 0.59 0.87
C MET A 40 3.86 -0.03 2.10
N LYS A 41 3.20 -0.98 2.78
CA LYS A 41 3.78 -1.71 3.93
C LYS A 41 5.01 -2.52 3.53
N LEU A 42 4.92 -3.27 2.44
CA LEU A 42 6.03 -4.10 1.96
C LEU A 42 7.22 -3.25 1.50
N PHE A 43 6.96 -2.12 0.85
CA PHE A 43 7.97 -1.14 0.49
C PHE A 43 8.68 -0.61 1.75
N GLU A 44 7.93 -0.13 2.75
CA GLU A 44 8.47 0.33 4.03
C GLU A 44 9.33 -0.73 4.73
N ASP A 45 8.79 -1.94 4.86
CA ASP A 45 9.48 -3.06 5.50
C ASP A 45 10.80 -3.36 4.81
N HIS A 46 10.79 -3.36 3.47
CA HIS A 46 11.99 -3.62 2.68
C HIS A 46 13.01 -2.50 2.86
N GLN A 47 12.62 -1.24 2.66
CA GLN A 47 13.54 -0.11 2.72
C GLN A 47 14.12 0.12 4.11
N ARG A 48 13.33 -0.12 5.18
CA ARG A 48 13.84 -0.03 6.56
C ARG A 48 14.81 -1.14 6.92
N LYS A 49 14.62 -2.36 6.37
CA LYS A 49 15.58 -3.45 6.53
C LYS A 49 16.89 -3.14 5.80
N GLU A 50 16.81 -2.57 4.61
CA GLU A 50 17.99 -2.15 3.84
C GLU A 50 18.71 -0.94 4.47
N GLY A 51 17.95 -0.03 5.11
CA GLY A 51 18.48 1.10 5.88
C GLY A 51 19.10 2.22 5.03
N LYS A 52 18.88 2.21 3.72
CA LYS A 52 19.46 3.18 2.77
C LYS A 52 18.38 4.09 2.17
N PRO A 53 18.65 5.41 2.07
CA PRO A 53 17.81 6.31 1.30
C PRO A 53 17.76 5.93 -0.18
N VAL A 54 16.65 6.24 -0.84
CA VAL A 54 16.47 6.03 -2.28
C VAL A 54 15.72 7.20 -2.90
N SER A 55 15.96 7.46 -4.19
CA SER A 55 15.25 8.52 -4.90
C SER A 55 13.73 8.26 -4.93
N HIS A 56 12.92 9.32 -4.93
CA HIS A 56 11.46 9.18 -5.02
C HIS A 56 11.02 8.47 -6.30
N ALA A 57 11.74 8.69 -7.42
CA ALA A 57 11.47 7.99 -8.67
C ALA A 57 11.65 6.47 -8.52
N PHE A 58 12.78 6.03 -7.95
CA PHE A 58 13.03 4.61 -7.71
C PHE A 58 12.01 4.02 -6.73
N ALA A 59 11.68 4.74 -5.66
CA ALA A 59 10.68 4.30 -4.70
C ALA A 59 9.31 4.05 -5.35
N LYS A 60 8.83 4.97 -6.19
CA LYS A 60 7.55 4.83 -6.91
C LYS A 60 7.55 3.68 -7.91
N GLU A 61 8.67 3.45 -8.61
CA GLU A 61 8.81 2.30 -9.51
C GLU A 61 8.79 0.97 -8.76
N LEU A 62 9.57 0.86 -7.68
CA LEU A 62 9.59 -0.32 -6.83
C LEU A 62 8.19 -0.60 -6.25
N LEU A 63 7.54 0.43 -5.72
CA LEU A 63 6.19 0.36 -5.18
C LEU A 63 5.18 -0.09 -6.23
N ALA A 64 5.26 0.43 -7.47
CA ALA A 64 4.38 0.01 -8.56
C ALA A 64 4.54 -1.48 -8.93
N GLY A 65 5.78 -2.00 -8.85
CA GLY A 65 6.08 -3.42 -9.03
C GLY A 65 5.48 -4.28 -7.91
N ILE A 66 5.67 -3.88 -6.65
CA ILE A 66 5.11 -4.56 -5.49
C ILE A 66 3.59 -4.60 -5.57
N VAL A 67 2.95 -3.44 -5.77
CA VAL A 67 1.49 -3.32 -5.88
C VAL A 67 0.94 -4.16 -7.03
N GLY A 68 1.61 -4.13 -8.19
CA GLY A 68 1.24 -4.98 -9.33
C GLY A 68 1.19 -6.46 -8.95
N SER A 69 2.21 -6.95 -8.24
CA SER A 69 2.25 -8.34 -7.77
C SER A 69 1.15 -8.68 -6.76
N GLN A 70 0.76 -7.73 -5.90
CA GLN A 70 -0.35 -7.93 -4.96
C GLN A 70 -1.68 -8.06 -5.70
N ILE A 71 -1.91 -7.25 -6.74
CA ILE A 71 -3.10 -7.38 -7.59
C ILE A 71 -3.12 -8.70 -8.33
N ASP A 72 -1.99 -9.15 -8.88
CA ASP A 72 -1.89 -10.46 -9.54
C ASP A 72 -2.32 -11.57 -8.57
N ARG A 73 -1.80 -11.57 -7.33
CA ARG A 73 -2.18 -12.53 -6.29
C ARG A 73 -3.65 -12.42 -5.87
N LEU A 74 -4.18 -11.21 -5.71
CA LEU A 74 -5.58 -11.02 -5.33
C LEU A 74 -6.53 -11.45 -6.45
N ALA A 75 -6.18 -11.23 -7.71
CA ALA A 75 -6.95 -11.71 -8.85
C ALA A 75 -7.05 -13.25 -8.84
N GLU A 76 -5.93 -13.93 -8.58
CA GLU A 76 -5.87 -15.40 -8.48
C GLU A 76 -6.67 -15.96 -7.30
N THR A 77 -6.62 -15.29 -6.15
CA THR A 77 -7.17 -15.84 -4.89
C THR A 77 -8.58 -15.37 -4.56
N LYS A 78 -8.98 -14.20 -5.05
CA LYS A 78 -10.29 -13.57 -4.76
C LYS A 78 -11.21 -13.51 -5.98
N GLY A 79 -10.71 -13.89 -7.17
CA GLY A 79 -11.49 -14.01 -8.39
C GLY A 79 -11.82 -12.66 -9.02
N MET A 80 -10.88 -12.15 -9.83
CA MET A 80 -11.11 -11.04 -10.76
C MET A 80 -11.14 -11.57 -12.20
N ASP A 81 -11.93 -10.95 -13.08
CA ASP A 81 -11.70 -11.11 -14.52
C ASP A 81 -10.53 -10.22 -14.99
N GLU A 82 -10.04 -10.43 -16.22
CA GLU A 82 -8.89 -9.69 -16.74
C GLU A 82 -9.13 -8.17 -16.85
N VAL A 83 -10.37 -7.74 -17.10
CA VAL A 83 -10.70 -6.31 -17.21
C VAL A 83 -10.66 -5.66 -15.83
N ASP A 84 -11.26 -6.31 -14.83
CA ASP A 84 -11.21 -5.89 -13.43
C ASP A 84 -9.78 -5.90 -12.89
N LYS A 85 -8.98 -6.89 -13.25
CA LYS A 85 -7.57 -6.97 -12.88
C LYS A 85 -6.77 -5.78 -13.42
N ILE A 86 -6.92 -5.43 -14.69
CA ILE A 86 -6.24 -4.29 -15.31
C ILE A 86 -6.67 -2.98 -14.62
N ARG A 87 -7.97 -2.81 -14.36
CA ARG A 87 -8.50 -1.64 -13.65
C ARG A 87 -7.97 -1.56 -12.22
N ALA A 88 -7.99 -2.67 -11.49
CA ALA A 88 -7.47 -2.76 -10.13
C ALA A 88 -5.99 -2.41 -10.08
N LYS A 89 -5.19 -2.94 -11.02
CA LYS A 89 -3.75 -2.67 -11.11
C LYS A 89 -3.45 -1.19 -11.31
N LYS A 90 -4.13 -0.57 -12.28
CA LYS A 90 -3.97 0.87 -12.55
C LYS A 90 -4.37 1.70 -11.33
N HIS A 91 -5.55 1.44 -10.77
CA HIS A 91 -6.06 2.16 -9.61
C HIS A 91 -5.13 2.01 -8.40
N ALA A 92 -4.65 0.80 -8.12
CA ALA A 92 -3.76 0.54 -6.99
C ALA A 92 -2.41 1.25 -7.14
N GLN A 93 -1.84 1.28 -8.35
CA GLN A 93 -0.59 1.99 -8.61
C GLN A 93 -0.76 3.50 -8.43
N GLU A 94 -1.81 4.09 -9.02
CA GLU A 94 -2.12 5.52 -8.87
C GLU A 94 -2.32 5.89 -7.40
N ASN A 95 -3.11 5.09 -6.67
CA ASN A 95 -3.37 5.32 -5.26
C ASN A 95 -2.10 5.20 -4.39
N ALA A 96 -1.27 4.17 -4.63
CA ALA A 96 -0.02 3.98 -3.90
C ALA A 96 0.96 5.13 -4.16
N HIS A 97 1.04 5.63 -5.39
CA HIS A 97 1.84 6.82 -5.72
C HIS A 97 1.32 8.05 -4.99
N GLN A 98 0.00 8.27 -4.95
CA GLN A 98 -0.56 9.40 -4.22
C GLN A 98 -0.30 9.32 -2.71
N MET A 99 -0.50 8.15 -2.09
CA MET A 99 -0.20 7.92 -0.68
C MET A 99 1.28 8.17 -0.36
N TYR A 100 2.17 7.73 -1.25
CA TYR A 100 3.60 7.97 -1.16
C TYR A 100 3.93 9.47 -1.27
N GLU A 101 3.39 10.16 -2.27
CA GLU A 101 3.59 11.60 -2.47
C GLU A 101 3.07 12.43 -1.31
N GLU A 102 1.90 12.08 -0.80
CA GLU A 102 1.29 12.74 0.36
C GLU A 102 2.19 12.66 1.58
N HIS A 103 2.65 11.46 1.93
CA HIS A 103 3.40 11.25 3.17
C HIS A 103 4.89 11.58 3.04
N TYR A 104 5.56 11.09 2.00
CA TYR A 104 7.02 11.18 1.88
C TYR A 104 7.53 12.39 1.11
N GLU A 105 6.83 12.84 0.07
CA GLU A 105 7.28 14.02 -0.69
C GLU A 105 6.75 15.31 -0.06
N ARG A 106 5.42 15.43 0.07
CA ARG A 106 4.77 16.63 0.59
C ARG A 106 4.85 16.72 2.12
N GLY A 107 4.64 15.61 2.82
CA GLY A 107 4.62 15.57 4.29
C GLY A 107 5.99 15.80 4.93
N HIS A 108 7.06 15.26 4.33
CA HIS A 108 8.41 15.37 4.87
C HIS A 108 9.30 16.39 4.15
N GLY A 109 9.01 16.75 2.90
CA GLY A 109 9.79 17.73 2.14
C GLY A 109 11.24 17.33 1.89
N ALA A 110 11.57 16.04 2.03
CA ALA A 110 12.91 15.51 1.79
C ALA A 110 13.15 15.38 0.28
N PRO A 111 14.42 15.46 -0.19
CA PRO A 111 14.75 15.26 -1.60
C PRO A 111 14.69 13.78 -2.04
N GLU A 112 14.63 12.87 -1.07
CA GLU A 112 14.63 11.42 -1.28
C GLU A 112 13.83 10.73 -0.17
N TYR A 113 13.46 9.47 -0.39
CA TYR A 113 12.96 8.62 0.68
C TYR A 113 14.09 8.30 1.65
N ASP A 114 13.87 8.52 2.94
CA ASP A 114 14.79 8.13 3.99
C ASP A 114 14.10 7.15 4.97
N PRO A 115 14.58 5.91 5.12
CA PRO A 115 13.98 4.91 6.01
C PRO A 115 14.01 5.29 7.49
N ARG A 116 14.69 6.38 7.87
CA ARG A 116 14.66 6.93 9.23
C ARG A 116 13.46 7.83 9.48
N LEU A 117 12.77 8.29 8.43
CA LEU A 117 11.52 9.05 8.57
C LEU A 117 10.46 8.18 9.25
N PRO A 118 9.54 8.76 10.03
CA PRO A 118 8.49 8.01 10.67
C PRO A 118 7.53 7.41 9.61
N PRO A 119 7.10 6.15 9.79
CA PRO A 119 6.09 5.55 8.92
C PRO A 119 4.73 6.25 9.09
N HIS A 120 3.84 6.11 8.12
CA HIS A 120 2.47 6.61 8.24
C HIS A 120 1.74 5.97 9.44
N PRO A 121 0.93 6.72 10.23
CA PRO A 121 0.28 6.23 11.45
C PRO A 121 -0.51 4.92 11.31
N HIS A 122 -1.22 4.69 10.19
CA HIS A 122 -1.99 3.45 9.98
C HIS A 122 -1.15 2.16 10.01
N PHE A 123 0.17 2.26 9.84
CA PHE A 123 1.02 1.09 9.98
C PHE A 123 1.17 0.60 11.43
N ARG A 124 0.90 1.48 12.42
CA ARG A 124 0.92 1.14 13.84
C ARG A 124 -0.33 0.37 14.27
N ASP A 125 -1.48 0.71 13.69
CA ASP A 125 -2.76 0.07 13.99
C ASP A 125 -2.76 -1.43 13.62
N GLU A 126 -1.93 -1.81 12.66
CA GLU A 126 -1.82 -3.17 12.13
C GLU A 126 -0.72 -4.03 12.81
N GLY A 127 -0.10 -3.54 13.89
CA GLY A 127 0.84 -4.31 14.72
C GLY A 127 2.15 -4.76 14.04
N ARG A 128 2.40 -4.37 12.78
CA ARG A 128 3.59 -4.79 12.00
C ARG A 128 4.84 -3.99 12.36
N PHE A 129 4.68 -2.75 12.81
CA PHE A 129 5.79 -1.88 13.23
C PHE A 129 5.68 -1.64 14.74
N PRO A 130 6.54 -2.24 15.59
CA PRO A 130 6.56 -1.92 17.01
C PRO A 130 6.88 -0.43 17.20
N ASP A 131 6.28 0.17 18.22
CA ASP A 131 6.46 1.59 18.58
C ASP A 131 7.95 1.91 18.71
N GLN A 132 8.55 2.49 17.66
CA GLN A 132 9.90 3.02 17.73
C GLN A 132 9.85 4.40 18.39
N GLY A 133 9.62 4.36 19.71
CA GLY A 133 10.11 5.31 20.71
C GLY A 133 9.95 6.80 20.41
N ARG A 134 8.98 7.41 21.12
CA ARG A 134 9.14 8.76 21.67
C ARG A 134 10.57 8.96 22.23
N TRP A 135 11.15 10.10 21.91
CA TRP A 135 12.11 10.81 22.75
C TRP A 135 11.65 12.26 22.86
#